data_AF-A0A4Z1BRL2-F1
#
_entry.id   AF-A0A4Z1BRL2-F1
#
_cell.length_a   1.000
_cell.length_b   1.000
_cell.length_c   1.000
_cell.angle_alpha   90.00
_cell.angle_beta   90.00
_cell.angle_gamma   90.00
#
_symmetry.space_group_name_H-M   'P 1'
#
loop_
_entity.id
_entity.type
_entity.pdbx_description
1 polymer ?
#
loop_
_entity_poly.entity_id
_entity_poly.type
_entity_poly.pdbx_seq_one_letter_code
_entity_poly.pdbx_strand_id
1 'polypeptide(L)'
;MTNSQLPINYQHNLIDLLTLVETIKYYYFMEPKRLIQAIEQFNIIVDTYYSEANLQQHENIANPTIHLSPASAFTTYQKLLHSLNQQPLHHFQQGELLCDLHERHRRIYQTYITIQSIFNEL
;
A
#
# COMPACT_ATOMS: atom_id res chain seq x y z
N MET A 1 -19.20 -13.80 -18.84
CA MET A 1 -19.16 -13.83 -17.36
C MET A 1 -18.56 -12.52 -16.92
N THR A 2 -19.36 -11.61 -16.39
CA THR A 2 -18.88 -10.34 -15.85
C THR A 2 -18.18 -10.65 -14.53
N ASN A 3 -16.85 -10.70 -14.55
CA ASN A 3 -16.06 -10.67 -13.31
C ASN A 3 -16.35 -9.31 -12.65
N SER A 4 -17.35 -9.28 -11.77
CA SER A 4 -17.55 -8.15 -10.88
C SER A 4 -16.39 -8.18 -9.90
N GLN A 5 -15.31 -7.48 -10.23
CA GLN A 5 -14.22 -7.27 -9.29
C GLN A 5 -14.81 -6.58 -8.05
N LEU A 6 -14.55 -7.17 -6.89
CA LEU A 6 -14.96 -6.61 -5.61
C LEU A 6 -14.32 -5.22 -5.45
N PRO A 7 -15.05 -4.25 -4.87
CA PRO A 7 -14.50 -2.92 -4.62
C PRO A 7 -13.26 -3.01 -3.73
N ILE A 8 -12.23 -2.19 -3.98
CA ILE A 8 -11.02 -2.15 -3.16
C ILE A 8 -11.38 -1.83 -1.72
N ASN A 9 -10.95 -2.68 -0.79
CA ASN A 9 -11.04 -2.40 0.64
C ASN A 9 -9.82 -1.61 1.11
N TYR A 10 -9.83 -0.29 0.90
CA TYR A 10 -8.70 0.59 1.23
C TYR A 10 -8.26 0.46 2.68
N GLN A 11 -9.21 0.41 3.62
CA GLN A 11 -8.92 0.35 5.05
C GLN A 11 -8.19 -0.93 5.41
N HIS A 12 -8.70 -2.08 4.94
CA HIS A 12 -8.07 -3.38 5.18
C HIS A 12 -6.64 -3.42 4.62
N ASN A 13 -6.47 -3.06 3.35
CA ASN A 13 -5.17 -3.10 2.69
C ASN A 13 -4.14 -2.18 3.38
N LEU A 14 -4.55 -1.01 3.84
CA LEU A 14 -3.66 -0.09 4.56
C LEU A 14 -3.29 -0.62 5.95
N ILE A 15 -4.23 -1.24 6.67
CA ILE A 15 -3.96 -1.90 7.96
C ILE A 15 -2.99 -3.07 7.77
N ASP A 16 -3.16 -3.86 6.72
CA ASP A 16 -2.27 -4.97 6.39
C ASP A 16 -0.84 -4.48 6.10
N LEU A 17 -0.69 -3.40 5.31
CA LEU A 17 0.62 -2.80 5.05
C LEU A 17 1.27 -2.24 6.32
N LEU A 18 0.52 -1.56 7.21
CA LEU A 18 1.03 -1.09 8.50
C LEU A 18 1.52 -2.27 9.36
N THR A 19 0.72 -3.34 9.41
CA THR A 19 1.04 -4.55 10.18
C THR A 19 2.32 -5.21 9.67
N LEU A 20 2.52 -5.27 8.35
CA LEU A 20 3.74 -5.80 7.76
C LEU A 20 4.96 -4.94 8.09
N VAL A 21 4.82 -3.60 8.06
CA VAL A 21 5.92 -2.71 8.46
C VAL A 21 6.32 -2.92 9.91
N GLU A 22 5.37 -3.03 10.84
CA GLU A 22 5.65 -3.32 12.25
C GLU A 22 6.24 -4.73 12.44
N THR A 23 5.79 -5.71 11.66
CA THR A 23 6.34 -7.07 11.67
C THR A 23 7.81 -7.09 11.24
N ILE A 24 8.16 -6.32 10.19
CA ILE A 24 9.55 -6.20 9.75
C ILE A 24 10.41 -5.53 10.83
N LYS A 25 9.91 -4.45 11.47
CA LYS A 25 10.61 -3.80 12.60
C LYS A 25 10.84 -4.79 13.74
N TYR A 26 9.83 -5.58 14.11
CA TYR A 26 9.96 -6.61 15.13
C TYR A 26 11.04 -7.63 14.77
N TYR A 27 10.99 -8.21 13.56
CA TYR A 27 11.99 -9.20 13.14
C TYR A 27 13.39 -8.63 13.00
N TYR A 28 13.53 -7.34 12.67
CA TYR A 28 14.83 -6.67 12.65
C TYR A 28 15.53 -6.74 14.00
N PHE A 29 14.79 -6.59 15.11
CA PHE A 29 15.36 -6.63 16.47
C PHE A 29 15.37 -8.03 17.08
N MET A 30 14.35 -8.85 16.81
CA MET A 30 14.08 -10.06 17.59
C MET A 30 14.38 -11.36 16.84
N GLU A 31 14.21 -11.40 15.52
CA GLU A 31 14.32 -12.64 14.76
C GLU A 31 14.88 -12.42 13.34
N PRO A 32 16.19 -12.11 13.20
CA PRO A 32 16.79 -11.76 11.90
C PRO A 32 16.63 -12.83 10.82
N LYS A 33 16.44 -14.10 11.21
CA LYS A 33 16.18 -15.21 10.29
C LYS A 33 14.87 -15.06 9.52
N ARG A 34 13.86 -14.41 10.09
CA ARG A 34 12.56 -14.15 9.45
C ARG A 34 12.49 -12.82 8.72
N LEU A 35 13.47 -11.95 8.93
CA LEU A 35 13.47 -10.59 8.38
C LEU A 35 13.35 -10.58 6.86
N ILE A 36 14.14 -11.42 6.18
CA ILE A 36 14.17 -11.49 4.70
C ILE A 36 12.79 -11.89 4.17
N GLN A 37 12.16 -12.92 4.77
CA GLN A 37 10.85 -13.40 4.36
C GLN A 37 9.76 -12.33 4.56
N ALA A 38 9.81 -11.58 5.65
CA ALA A 38 8.84 -10.51 5.90
C ALA A 38 9.01 -9.33 4.92
N ILE A 39 10.25 -9.00 4.54
CA ILE A 39 10.54 -8.01 3.51
C ILE A 39 10.01 -8.46 2.14
N GLU A 40 10.25 -9.72 1.77
CA GLU A 40 9.73 -10.32 0.53
C GLU A 40 8.20 -10.29 0.52
N GLN A 41 7.56 -10.68 1.63
CA GLN A 41 6.10 -10.65 1.77
C GLN A 41 5.55 -9.22 1.58
N PHE A 42 6.17 -8.21 2.21
CA PHE A 42 5.75 -6.82 2.02
C PHE A 42 5.82 -6.39 0.55
N ASN A 43 6.93 -6.68 -0.14
CA ASN A 43 7.08 -6.32 -1.54
C ASN A 43 6.04 -7.01 -2.43
N ILE A 44 5.76 -8.30 -2.19
CA ILE A 44 4.73 -9.07 -2.93
C ILE A 44 3.34 -8.47 -2.73
N ILE A 45 2.98 -8.12 -1.48
CA ILE A 45 1.67 -7.52 -1.18
C ILE A 45 1.53 -6.16 -1.87
N VAL A 46 2.56 -5.31 -1.80
CA VAL A 46 2.55 -4.00 -2.48
C VAL A 46 2.35 -4.16 -3.99
N ASP A 47 3.06 -5.10 -4.63
CA ASP A 47 2.94 -5.35 -6.07
C ASP A 47 1.57 -5.89 -6.46
N THR A 48 1.01 -6.78 -5.63
CA THR A 48 -0.35 -7.31 -5.82
C THR A 48 -1.38 -6.19 -5.78
N TYR A 49 -1.37 -5.38 -4.71
CA TYR A 49 -2.31 -4.26 -4.58
C TYR A 49 -2.12 -3.20 -5.67
N TYR A 50 -0.88 -2.92 -6.08
CA TYR A 50 -0.59 -1.99 -7.17
C TYR A 50 -1.16 -2.49 -8.50
N SER A 51 -0.98 -3.77 -8.79
CA SER A 51 -1.52 -4.42 -9.99
C SER A 51 -3.05 -4.40 -10.02
N GLU A 52 -3.70 -4.76 -8.90
CA GLU A 52 -5.16 -4.71 -8.75
C GLU A 52 -5.71 -3.28 -8.94
N ALA A 53 -5.08 -2.29 -8.31
CA ALA A 53 -5.48 -0.89 -8.46
C ALA A 53 -5.33 -0.42 -9.92
N ASN A 54 -4.25 -0.81 -10.60
CA ASN A 54 -4.08 -0.48 -12.01
C ASN A 54 -5.14 -1.13 -12.90
N LEU A 55 -5.50 -2.39 -12.67
CA LEU A 55 -6.58 -3.05 -13.41
C LEU A 55 -7.90 -2.28 -13.28
N GLN A 56 -8.27 -1.89 -12.06
CA GLN A 56 -9.48 -1.09 -11.84
C GLN A 56 -9.41 0.30 -12.48
N GLN A 57 -8.22 0.93 -12.52
CA GLN A 57 -8.06 2.19 -13.25
C GLN A 57 -8.32 2.01 -14.75
N HIS A 58 -7.79 0.94 -15.37
CA HIS A 58 -7.98 0.68 -16.79
C HIS A 58 -9.46 0.45 -17.14
N GLU A 59 -10.20 -0.25 -16.28
CA GLU A 59 -11.65 -0.44 -16.45
C GLU A 59 -12.43 0.88 -16.32
N ASN A 60 -12.05 1.75 -15.37
CA ASN A 60 -12.65 3.08 -15.21
C ASN A 60 -12.36 4.01 -16.41
N ILE A 61 -11.19 3.87 -17.05
CA ILE A 61 -10.86 4.63 -18.27
C ILE A 61 -11.65 4.09 -19.48
N ALA A 62 -11.85 2.77 -19.57
CA ALA A 62 -12.61 2.14 -20.64
C ALA A 62 -14.12 2.49 -20.57
N ASN A 63 -14.64 2.82 -19.38
CA ASN A 63 -16.00 3.30 -19.15
C ASN A 63 -15.97 4.70 -18.49
N PRO A 64 -15.82 5.79 -19.27
CA PRO A 64 -15.42 7.12 -18.79
C PRO A 64 -16.52 7.89 -18.04
N THR A 65 -17.56 7.23 -17.55
CA THR A 65 -18.66 7.86 -16.80
C THR A 65 -18.21 8.45 -15.45
N ILE A 66 -17.02 8.09 -14.96
CA ILE A 66 -16.49 8.52 -13.66
C ILE A 66 -15.14 9.20 -13.85
N HIS A 67 -15.16 10.54 -13.96
CA HIS A 67 -13.93 11.32 -13.79
C HIS A 67 -13.51 11.24 -12.31
N LEU A 68 -12.48 10.44 -12.02
CA LEU A 68 -11.89 10.38 -10.68
C LEU A 68 -11.21 11.71 -10.37
N SER A 69 -11.72 12.41 -9.35
CA SER A 69 -11.07 13.60 -8.82
C SER A 69 -9.63 13.26 -8.38
N PRO A 70 -8.65 14.15 -8.62
CA PRO A 70 -7.29 14.00 -8.09
C PRO A 70 -7.23 13.84 -6.57
N ALA A 71 -8.30 14.26 -5.87
CA ALA A 71 -8.49 14.16 -4.42
C ALA A 71 -9.34 12.94 -4.01
N SER A 72 -9.66 12.02 -4.92
CA SER A 72 -10.43 10.81 -4.58
C SER A 72 -9.63 9.84 -3.72
N ALA A 73 -10.34 9.00 -2.97
CA ALA A 73 -9.74 7.91 -2.19
C ALA A 73 -8.91 6.98 -3.09
N PHE A 74 -9.42 6.64 -4.28
CA PHE A 74 -8.71 5.81 -5.25
C PHE A 74 -7.39 6.42 -5.71
N THR A 75 -7.40 7.68 -6.17
CA THR A 75 -6.17 8.37 -6.61
C THR A 75 -5.16 8.51 -5.48
N THR A 76 -5.64 8.78 -4.26
CA THR A 76 -4.80 8.89 -3.06
C THR A 76 -4.14 7.56 -2.71
N TYR A 77 -4.91 6.47 -2.74
CA TYR A 77 -4.41 5.11 -2.52
C TYR A 77 -3.42 4.67 -3.60
N GLN A 78 -3.74 4.91 -4.88
CA GLN A 78 -2.90 4.51 -5.99
C GLN A 78 -1.53 5.23 -5.98
N LYS A 79 -1.50 6.51 -5.61
CA LYS A 79 -0.23 7.26 -5.44
C LYS A 79 0.67 6.63 -4.36
N LEU A 80 0.09 6.18 -3.24
CA LEU A 80 0.83 5.46 -2.21
C LEU A 80 1.42 4.17 -2.78
N LEU A 81 0.60 3.33 -3.40
CA LEU A 81 1.04 2.04 -3.94
C LEU A 81 2.12 2.21 -5.01
N HIS A 82 1.96 3.19 -5.90
CA HIS A 82 2.97 3.53 -6.90
C HIS A 82 4.32 3.89 -6.25
N SER A 83 4.31 4.76 -5.24
CA SER A 83 5.52 5.14 -4.51
C SER A 83 6.18 3.95 -3.81
N LEU A 84 5.39 3.06 -3.20
CA LEU A 84 5.91 1.87 -2.52
C LEU A 84 6.48 0.85 -3.51
N ASN A 85 5.83 0.66 -4.67
CA ASN A 85 6.25 -0.28 -5.71
C ASN A 85 7.52 0.18 -6.44
N GLN A 86 7.71 1.50 -6.64
CA GLN A 86 8.94 2.06 -7.22
C GLN A 86 10.17 1.91 -6.33
N GLN A 87 9.95 1.79 -5.02
CA GLN A 87 11.01 1.65 -4.03
C GLN A 87 10.73 0.40 -3.21
N PRO A 88 10.90 -0.81 -3.75
CA PRO A 88 10.74 -2.03 -2.98
C PRO A 88 11.79 -2.11 -1.87
N LEU A 89 11.46 -2.76 -0.75
CA LEU A 89 12.39 -2.97 0.35
C LEU A 89 13.49 -3.95 -0.10
N HIS A 90 14.75 -3.51 -0.19
CA HIS A 90 15.86 -4.36 -0.61
C HIS A 90 17.17 -4.07 0.14
N HIS A 91 17.99 -5.12 0.31
CA HIS A 91 19.42 -5.10 0.66
C HIS A 91 19.89 -3.88 1.49
N PHE A 92 19.39 -3.79 2.72
CA PHE A 92 19.73 -2.67 3.59
C PHE A 92 21.09 -2.89 4.26
N GLN A 93 21.95 -1.87 4.20
CA GLN A 93 23.04 -1.75 5.15
C GLN A 93 22.44 -1.49 6.55
N GLN A 94 23.08 -2.00 7.61
CA GLN A 94 22.57 -1.88 8.98
C GLN A 94 22.23 -0.42 9.31
N GLY A 95 20.98 -0.15 9.73
CA GLY A 95 20.49 1.17 10.15
C GLY A 95 19.53 1.84 9.14
N GLU A 96 19.73 1.66 7.84
CA GLU A 96 18.90 2.34 6.82
C GLU A 96 17.48 1.77 6.73
N LEU A 97 17.33 0.48 7.00
CA LEU A 97 16.03 -0.20 6.99
C LEU A 97 15.05 0.42 7.99
N LEU A 98 15.48 0.74 9.20
CA LEU A 98 14.58 1.28 10.22
C LEU A 98 14.06 2.67 9.85
N CYS A 99 14.92 3.49 9.26
CA CYS A 99 14.54 4.81 8.76
C CYS A 99 13.52 4.69 7.62
N ASP A 100 13.77 3.80 6.65
CA ASP A 100 12.84 3.57 5.54
C ASP A 100 11.48 3.02 6.03
N LEU A 101 11.50 2.05 6.94
CA LEU A 101 10.27 1.51 7.57
C LEU A 101 9.50 2.58 8.35
N HIS A 102 10.19 3.50 9.03
CA HIS A 102 9.53 4.61 9.71
C HIS A 102 8.81 5.53 8.72
N GLU A 103 9.50 5.93 7.64
CA GLU A 103 8.91 6.80 6.62
C GLU A 103 7.75 6.13 5.89
N ARG A 104 7.85 4.83 5.57
CA ARG A 104 6.75 4.06 5.00
C ARG A 104 5.56 3.97 5.94
N HIS A 105 5.79 3.65 7.21
CA HIS A 105 4.73 3.61 8.23
C HIS A 105 3.99 4.96 8.29
N ARG A 106 4.73 6.07 8.34
CA ARG A 106 4.18 7.42 8.36
C ARG A 106 3.33 7.70 7.13
N ARG A 107 3.83 7.39 5.92
CA ARG A 107 3.09 7.61 4.66
C ARG A 107 1.82 6.77 4.60
N ILE A 108 1.90 5.47 4.91
CA ILE A 108 0.74 4.56 4.90
C ILE A 108 -0.31 5.05 5.90
N TYR A 109 0.09 5.42 7.11
CA TYR A 109 -0.82 5.93 8.14
C TYR A 109 -1.47 7.25 7.72
N GLN A 110 -0.71 8.19 7.14
CA GLN A 110 -1.25 9.44 6.61
C GLN A 110 -2.28 9.20 5.50
N THR A 111 -2.01 8.25 4.60
CA THR A 111 -2.98 7.82 3.57
C THR A 111 -4.24 7.24 4.19
N TYR A 112 -4.11 6.39 5.23
CA TYR A 112 -5.26 5.84 5.96
C TYR A 112 -6.16 6.95 6.52
N ILE A 113 -5.58 7.92 7.24
CA ILE A 113 -6.33 9.04 7.82
C ILE A 113 -7.00 9.89 6.72
N THR A 114 -6.29 10.16 5.62
CA THR A 114 -6.82 10.96 4.50
C THR A 114 -8.00 10.26 3.83
N ILE A 115 -7.90 8.96 3.60
CA ILE A 115 -9.01 8.19 3.00
C ILE A 115 -10.19 8.12 3.97
N GLN A 116 -9.93 7.93 5.27
CA GLN A 116 -10.97 7.94 6.29
C GLN A 116 -11.70 9.28 6.36
N SER A 117 -11.00 10.43 6.25
CA SER A 117 -11.64 11.74 6.25
C SER A 117 -12.52 11.94 5.01
N ILE A 118 -12.06 11.51 3.83
CA ILE A 118 -12.86 11.56 2.59
C ILE A 118 -14.18 10.81 2.76
N PHE A 119 -14.19 9.66 3.44
CA PHE A 119 -15.41 8.90 3.68
C PHE A 119 -16.30 9.47 4.79
N ASN A 120 -15.73 10.18 5.76
CA ASN A 120 -16.49 10.80 6.85
C ASN A 120 -17.11 12.15 6.45
N GLU A 121 -16.60 12.79 5.39
CA GLU A 121 -17.15 14.03 4.82
C GLU A 121 -18.30 13.81 3.82
N LEU A 122 -18.63 12.54 3.52
CA LEU A 122 -19.74 12.10 2.67
C LEU A 122 -20.95 11.68 3.50
#